data_AF-A0A0S2LTH3-F1
#
_entry.id   AF-A0A0S2LTH3-F1
#
_cell.length_a   1.000
_cell.length_b   1.000
_cell.length_c   1.000
_cell.angle_alpha   90.00
_cell.angle_beta   90.00
_cell.angle_gamma   90.00
#
_symmetry.space_group_name_H-M   'P 1'
#
loop_
_entity.id
_entity.type
_entity.pdbx_description
1 polymer ?
#
loop_
_entity_poly.entity_id
_entity_poly.type
_entity_poly.pdbx_seq_one_letter_code
_entity_poly.pdbx_strand_id
1 'polypeptide(L)' 'MNYMVIMMILIIFMIYKFSKFFLMLMICMEFLVLMNLLFMMNYQLNYMIDWLFMYYLIFVVCESVIGMSLMICMVYI' A
#
# COMPACT_ATOMS: atom_id res chain seq x y z
N MET A 1 -10.83 -0.04 -16.48
CA MET A 1 -9.67 0.90 -16.48
C MET A 1 -9.99 2.22 -15.80
N ASN A 2 -10.98 3.01 -16.27
CA ASN A 2 -11.24 4.33 -15.68
C ASN A 2 -11.54 4.31 -14.17
N TYR A 3 -12.31 3.34 -13.67
CA TYR A 3 -12.58 3.22 -12.23
C TYR A 3 -11.31 2.98 -11.40
N MET A 4 -10.38 2.15 -11.89
CA MET A 4 -9.10 1.90 -11.19
C MET A 4 -8.24 3.16 -11.15
N VAL A 5 -8.21 3.94 -12.23
CA VAL A 5 -7.48 5.21 -12.28
C VAL A 5 -8.09 6.24 -11.33
N ILE A 6 -9.42 6.34 -11.29
CA ILE A 6 -10.12 7.22 -10.34
C ILE A 6 -9.82 6.81 -8.90
N MET A 7 -9.84 5.51 -8.59
CA MET A 7 -9.48 4.99 -7.27
C MET A 7 -8.04 5.33 -6.89
N MET A 8 -7.07 5.21 -7.81
CA MET A 8 -5.68 5.61 -7.55
C MET A 8 -5.57 7.10 -7.24
N ILE A 9 -6.26 7.95 -8.00
CA ILE A 9 -6.28 9.40 -7.74
C ILE A 9 -6.84 9.70 -6.35
N LEU A 10 -7.94 9.05 -5.96
CA LEU A 10 -8.55 9.23 -4.64
C LEU A 10 -7.60 8.83 -3.51
N ILE A 11 -6.88 7.72 -3.64
CA ILE A 11 -5.91 7.27 -2.63
C ILE A 11 -4.77 8.28 -2.50
N ILE A 12 -4.25 8.81 -3.61
CA ILE A 12 -3.21 9.84 -3.57
C ILE A 12 -3.70 11.10 -2.85
N PHE A 13 -4.94 11.53 -3.09
CA PHE A 13 -5.54 12.64 -2.35
C PHE A 13 -5.66 12.35 -0.84
N MET A 14 -6.03 11.13 -0.47
CA MET A 14 -6.14 10.71 0.92
C MET A 14 -4.78 10.72 1.61
N ILE A 15 -3.73 10.20 0.96
CA ILE A 15 -2.35 10.25 1.46
C ILE A 15 -1.92 11.69 1.72
N TYR A 16 -2.17 12.59 0.77
CA TYR A 16 -1.80 14.00 0.93
C TYR A 16 -2.52 14.65 2.11
N LYS A 17 -3.84 14.44 2.22
CA LYS A 17 -4.68 15.03 3.28
C LYS A 17 -4.33 14.48 4.67
N PHE A 18 -4.07 13.18 4.79
CA PHE A 18 -3.82 12.51 6.07
C PHE A 18 -2.36 12.43 6.46
N SER A 19 -1.46 13.05 5.70
CA SER A 19 -0.02 13.11 5.99
C SER A 19 0.34 13.57 7.40
N LYS A 20 -0.51 14.36 8.06
CA LYS A 20 -0.32 14.81 9.44
C LYS A 20 -0.52 13.71 10.49
N PHE A 21 -1.37 12.73 10.22
CA PHE A 21 -1.69 11.65 11.15
C PHE A 21 -0.98 10.38 10.70
N PHE A 22 0.12 10.03 11.38
CA PHE A 22 1.00 8.93 10.96
C PHE A 22 0.25 7.61 10.75
N LEU A 23 -0.64 7.22 11.67
CA LEU A 23 -1.42 5.99 11.54
C LEU A 23 -2.37 6.03 10.33
N MET A 24 -3.03 7.15 10.07
CA MET A 24 -3.90 7.29 8.89
C MET A 24 -3.11 7.27 7.60
N LEU A 25 -1.88 7.82 7.58
CA LEU A 25 -0.99 7.70 6.43
C LEU A 25 -0.61 6.24 6.19
N MET A 26 -0.24 5.47 7.22
CA MET A 26 0.08 4.04 7.07
C MET A 26 -1.10 3.24 6.48
N ILE A 27 -2.32 3.48 6.97
CA ILE A 27 -3.53 2.85 6.43
C ILE A 27 -3.73 3.23 4.95
N CYS A 28 -3.51 4.50 4.58
CA CYS A 28 -3.62 4.92 3.19
C CYS A 28 -2.58 4.24 2.28
N MET A 29 -1.37 3.99 2.79
CA MET A 29 -0.32 3.26 2.06
C MET A 29 -0.72 1.79 1.82
N GLU A 30 -1.35 1.13 2.80
CA GLU A 30 -1.89 -0.24 2.59
C GLU A 30 -2.98 -0.27 1.51
N PHE A 31 -3.85 0.74 1.43
CA PHE A 31 -4.82 0.85 0.34
C PHE A 31 -4.16 1.02 -1.04
N LEU A 32 -3.05 1.76 -1.12
CA LEU A 32 -2.29 1.92 -2.37
C LEU A 32 -1.68 0.58 -2.82
N VAL A 33 -1.13 -0.17 -1.87
CA VAL A 33 -0.61 -1.52 -2.10
C VAL A 33 -1.69 -2.45 -2.63
N LEU A 34 -2.88 -2.45 -2.00
CA LEU A 34 -4.01 -3.29 -2.43
C LEU A 34 -4.44 -2.96 -3.88
N MET A 35 -4.44 -1.69 -4.27
CA MET A 35 -4.74 -1.32 -5.65
C MET A 35 -3.69 -1.81 -6.65
N ASN A 36 -2.40 -1.77 -6.29
CA ASN A 36 -1.34 -2.32 -7.12
C ASN A 36 -1.48 -3.83 -7.29
N LEU A 37 -1.85 -4.55 -6.23
CA LEU A 37 -2.12 -5.99 -6.28
C LEU A 37 -3.33 -6.31 -7.16
N LEU A 38 -4.42 -5.55 -7.03
CA LEU A 38 -5.58 -5.69 -7.91
C LEU A 38 -5.24 -5.40 -9.37
N PHE A 39 -4.37 -4.42 -9.63
CA PHE A 39 -3.88 -4.14 -10.96
C PHE A 39 -3.13 -5.35 -11.50
N MET A 40 -2.14 -5.86 -10.77
CA MET A 40 -1.39 -7.07 -11.13
C MET A 40 -2.34 -8.23 -11.50
N MET A 41 -3.28 -8.58 -10.62
CA MET A 41 -4.20 -9.70 -10.87
C MET A 41 -5.04 -9.53 -12.15
N ASN A 42 -5.46 -8.30 -12.48
CA ASN A 42 -6.27 -8.03 -13.66
C ASN A 42 -5.50 -8.19 -14.99
N TYR A 43 -4.16 -8.11 -14.98
CA TYR A 43 -3.36 -8.28 -16.20
C TYR A 43 -3.03 -9.73 -16.56
N GLN A 44 -3.68 -10.72 -15.92
CA GLN A 44 -3.50 -12.16 -16.16
C GLN A 44 -2.03 -12.53 -16.37
N LEU A 45 -1.32 -12.63 -15.26
CA LEU A 45 0.12 -12.67 -15.29
C LEU A 45 0.59 -14.12 -15.45
N ASN A 46 1.47 -14.34 -16.44
CA ASN A 46 2.17 -15.61 -16.66
C ASN A 46 2.83 -16.12 -15.36
N TYR A 47 3.02 -17.44 -15.23
CA TYR A 47 3.64 -18.11 -14.05
C TYR A 47 4.88 -17.43 -13.44
N MET A 48 5.72 -16.74 -14.22
CA MET A 48 6.89 -16.02 -13.69
C MET A 48 6.53 -14.85 -12.78
N ILE A 49 5.35 -14.27 -12.96
CA ILE A 49 4.92 -13.10 -12.21
C ILE A 49 4.19 -13.50 -10.93
N ASP A 50 3.71 -14.75 -10.80
CA ASP A 50 3.19 -15.27 -9.52
C ASP A 50 4.24 -15.22 -8.40
N TRP A 51 5.51 -15.45 -8.74
CA TRP A 51 6.62 -15.33 -7.81
C TRP A 51 6.82 -13.87 -7.39
N LEU A 52 6.68 -12.95 -8.34
CA LEU A 52 6.81 -11.51 -8.11
C LEU A 52 5.66 -10.98 -7.22
N PHE A 53 4.46 -11.53 -7.37
CA PHE A 53 3.32 -11.27 -6.48
C PHE A 53 3.63 -11.69 -5.03
N MET A 54 4.20 -12.89 -4.83
CA MET A 54 4.57 -13.38 -3.50
C MET A 54 5.67 -12.52 -2.86
N TYR A 55 6.68 -12.11 -3.62
CA TYR A 55 7.71 -11.19 -3.11
C TYR A 55 7.11 -9.84 -2.70
N TYR A 56 6.21 -9.30 -3.52
CA TYR A 56 5.55 -8.03 -3.21
C TYR A 56 4.77 -8.11 -1.91
N LEU A 57 4.03 -9.21 -1.65
CA LEU A 57 3.34 -9.41 -0.38
C LEU A 57 4.28 -9.44 0.83
N ILE A 58 5.42 -10.13 0.71
CA ILE A 58 6.40 -10.19 1.81
C ILE A 58 6.92 -8.79 2.14
N PHE A 59 7.29 -8.01 1.12
CA PHE A 59 7.79 -6.64 1.31
C PHE A 59 6.75 -5.72 1.95
N VAL A 60 5.48 -5.85 1.57
CA VAL A 60 4.38 -5.07 2.16
C VAL A 60 4.24 -5.33 3.66
N VAL A 61 4.29 -6.59 4.07
CA VAL A 61 4.22 -6.94 5.50
C VAL A 61 5.45 -6.40 6.24
N CYS A 62 6.63 -6.43 5.63
CA CYS A 62 7.83 -5.84 6.23
C CYS A 62 7.71 -4.32 6.39
N GLU A 63 7.18 -3.62 5.37
CA GLU A 63 6.97 -2.16 5.42
C GLU A 63 6.01 -1.78 6.55
N SER A 64 4.89 -2.50 6.72
CA SER A 64 3.92 -2.19 7.77
C SER A 64 4.48 -2.46 9.17
N VAL A 65 5.28 -3.51 9.37
CA VAL A 65 5.97 -3.77 10.64
C VAL A 65 6.95 -2.64 10.98
N ILE A 66 7.73 -2.16 10.00
CA ILE A 66 8.63 -1.02 10.20
C ILE A 66 7.84 0.23 10.54
N GLY A 67 6.76 0.53 9.80
CA GLY A 67 5.88 1.67 10.07
C GLY A 67 5.32 1.65 11.49
N MET A 68 4.79 0.52 11.93
CA MET A 68 4.24 0.37 13.29
C MET A 68 5.33 0.53 14.36
N SER A 69 6.53 0.00 14.13
CA SER A 69 7.66 0.18 15.06
C SER A 69 8.05 1.66 15.21
N LEU A 70 8.03 2.44 14.12
CA LEU A 70 8.25 3.87 14.14
C LEU A 70 7.14 4.62 14.88
N MET A 71 5.88 4.21 14.68
CA MET A 71 4.74 4.80 15.38
C MET A 71 4.90 4.66 16.90
N ILE A 72 5.28 3.47 17.37
CA ILE A 72 5.56 3.20 18.77
C ILE A 72 6.66 4.15 19.26
N CYS A 73 7.80 4.22 18.56
CA CYS A 73 8.88 5.13 18.93
C CYS A 73 8.43 6.60 19.03
N MET A 74 7.59 7.09 18.11
CA MET A 74 7.09 8.47 18.15
C MET A 74 6.12 8.75 19.31
N VAL A 75 5.42 7.74 19.83
CA VAL A 75 4.51 7.91 20.98
C VAL A 75 5.27 7.92 22.30
N TYR A 76 6.38 7.18 22.39
CA TYR A 76 7.20 7.08 23.60
C TYR A 76 8.30 8.15 23.70
N ILE A 77 8.48 8.98 22.67
CA ILE A 77 9.38 10.16 22.65
C ILE A 77 8.57 11.43 22.94
#